data_AF-A0A967G7V0-F1
#
_entry.id   AF-A0A967G7V0-F1
#
_cell.length_a   1.000
_cell.length_b   1.000
_cell.length_c   1.000
_cell.angle_alpha   90.00
_cell.angle_beta   90.00
_cell.angle_gamma   90.00
#
_symmetry.space_group_name_H-M   'P 1'
#
loop_
_entity.id
_entity.type
_entity.pdbx_description
1 polymer ?
#
loop_
_entity_poly.entity_id
_entity_poly.type
_entity_poly.pdbx_seq_one_letter_code
_entity_poly.pdbx_strand_id
1 'polypeptide(L)'
;EAGSAWTILYPAYSVVVPEPHLKANAALVVSPVTLDFEAFLNDWLQMKQTRGIIDKLYNKWILGVKVEQKKGRWSIGRDLLGWW
;
A
#
# COMPACT_ATOMS: atom_id res chain seq x y z
N GLU A 1 0.15 11.37 2.43
CA GLU A 1 1.28 11.37 3.38
C GLU A 1 1.93 12.74 3.62
N ALA A 2 1.74 13.76 2.78
CA ALA A 2 2.40 15.06 2.98
C ALA A 2 2.10 15.74 4.34
N GLY A 3 0.93 15.49 4.94
CA GLY A 3 0.57 16.04 6.25
C GLY A 3 1.34 15.46 7.43
N SER A 4 1.76 14.18 7.35
CA SER A 4 2.37 13.46 8.48
C SER A 4 3.78 14.00 8.80
N ALA A 5 4.47 14.53 7.78
CA ALA A 5 5.79 15.14 7.94
C ALA A 5 5.75 16.38 8.85
N TRP A 6 4.63 17.10 8.89
CA TRP A 6 4.48 18.28 9.75
C TRP A 6 4.35 17.95 11.24
N THR A 7 3.93 16.73 11.58
CA THR A 7 3.86 16.26 12.99
C THR A 7 5.25 16.13 13.63
N ILE A 8 6.32 16.03 12.83
CA ILE A 8 7.70 16.07 13.36
C ILE A 8 8.01 17.44 13.98
N LEU A 9 7.53 18.53 13.35
CA LEU A 9 7.74 19.89 13.82
C LEU A 9 6.67 20.32 14.84
N TYR A 10 5.47 19.76 14.74
CA TYR A 10 4.32 20.10 15.58
C TYR A 10 3.65 18.83 16.14
N PRO A 11 4.27 18.17 17.15
CA PRO A 11 3.83 16.87 17.65
C PRO A 11 2.45 16.88 18.31
N ALA A 12 1.93 18.05 18.68
CA ALA A 12 0.57 18.22 19.20
C ALA A 12 -0.52 18.14 18.11
N TYR A 13 -0.15 18.21 16.82
CA TYR A 13 -1.08 18.19 15.71
C TYR A 13 -1.08 16.83 15.02
N SER A 14 -2.29 16.36 14.69
CA SER A 14 -2.49 15.12 13.95
C SER A 14 -3.11 15.42 12.58
N VAL A 15 -2.88 14.54 11.62
CA VAL A 15 -3.53 14.59 10.31
C VAL A 15 -4.88 13.92 10.42
N VAL A 16 -5.94 14.70 10.19
CA VAL A 16 -7.31 14.17 10.09
C VAL A 16 -7.65 13.91 8.63
N VAL A 17 -8.27 12.77 8.35
CA VAL A 17 -8.89 12.48 7.04
C VAL A 17 -10.37 12.86 7.18
N PRO A 18 -10.84 13.96 6.57
CA PRO A 18 -12.22 14.40 6.71
C PRO A 18 -13.19 13.36 6.12
N GLU A 19 -14.35 13.19 6.77
CA GLU A 19 -15.46 12.40 6.25
C GLU A 19 -16.37 13.29 5.38
N PRO A 20 -16.89 12.78 4.24
CA PRO A 20 -16.69 11.44 3.70
C PRO A 20 -15.30 11.26 3.06
N HIS A 21 -14.74 10.05 3.16
CA HIS A 21 -13.44 9.74 2.55
C HIS A 21 -13.51 9.89 1.02
N LEU A 22 -12.83 10.91 0.48
CA LEU A 22 -12.71 11.11 -0.95
C LEU A 22 -11.49 10.34 -1.48
N LYS A 23 -11.72 9.32 -2.31
CA LYS A 23 -10.64 8.70 -3.09
C LYS A 23 -10.37 9.55 -4.32
N ALA A 24 -9.21 10.18 -4.36
CA ALA A 24 -8.74 10.84 -5.57
C ALA A 24 -8.27 9.81 -6.60
N ASN A 25 -8.53 10.07 -7.87
CA ASN A 25 -7.98 9.28 -8.97
C ASN A 25 -6.49 9.61 -9.12
N ALA A 26 -5.67 8.58 -9.24
CA ALA A 26 -4.26 8.71 -9.59
C ALA A 26 -4.02 8.02 -10.94
N ALA A 27 -3.16 8.62 -11.77
CA ALA A 27 -2.83 8.11 -13.09
C ALA A 27 -1.32 8.14 -13.32
N LEU A 28 -0.84 7.24 -14.15
CA LEU A 28 0.53 7.28 -14.67
C LEU A 28 0.53 8.13 -15.93
N VAL A 29 1.35 9.18 -15.94
CA VAL A 29 1.52 10.01 -17.13
C VAL A 29 2.49 9.32 -18.08
N VAL A 30 2.06 9.13 -19.32
CA VAL A 30 2.86 8.55 -20.40
C VAL A 30 2.94 9.50 -21.59
N SER A 31 3.93 9.26 -22.45
CA SER A 31 4.09 10.06 -23.67
C SER A 31 2.92 9.81 -24.64
N PRO A 32 2.35 10.86 -25.25
CA PRO A 32 1.20 10.73 -26.15
C PRO A 32 1.55 10.00 -27.47
N VAL A 33 2.84 9.87 -27.81
CA VAL A 33 3.29 9.17 -29.03
C VAL A 33 3.44 7.65 -28.85
N THR A 34 3.25 7.12 -27.63
CA THR A 34 3.44 5.69 -27.33
C THR A 34 2.13 5.01 -26.94
N LEU A 35 1.17 4.98 -27.88
CA LEU A 35 -0.17 4.42 -27.65
C LEU A 35 -0.15 2.94 -27.24
N ASP A 36 0.73 2.12 -27.84
CA ASP A 36 0.84 0.70 -27.49
C ASP A 36 1.30 0.49 -26.04
N PHE A 37 2.17 1.37 -25.55
CA PHE A 37 2.65 1.32 -24.17
C PHE A 37 1.57 1.75 -23.19
N GLU A 38 0.77 2.76 -23.54
CA GLU A 38 -0.39 3.16 -22.76
C GLU A 38 -1.41 2.01 -22.63
N ALA A 39 -1.74 1.36 -23.75
CA ALA A 39 -2.65 0.21 -23.77
C ALA A 39 -2.13 -0.93 -22.88
N PHE A 40 -0.84 -1.27 -23.00
CA PHE A 40 -0.21 -2.27 -22.15
C PHE A 40 -0.31 -1.93 -20.65
N LEU A 41 -0.05 -0.68 -20.27
CA LEU A 41 -0.17 -0.26 -18.86
C LEU A 41 -1.60 -0.33 -18.35
N ASN A 42 -2.58 0.03 -19.18
CA ASN A 42 -3.99 -0.05 -18.84
C ASN A 42 -4.43 -1.50 -18.60
N ASP A 43 -4.07 -2.42 -19.50
CA ASP A 43 -4.36 -3.85 -19.35
C ASP A 43 -3.68 -4.44 -18.11
N TRP A 44 -2.42 -4.06 -17.87
CA TRP A 44 -1.70 -4.48 -16.68
C TRP A 44 -2.35 -3.97 -15.39
N LEU A 45 -2.73 -2.70 -15.33
CA LEU A 45 -3.45 -2.11 -14.19
C LEU A 45 -4.78 -2.82 -13.94
N GLN A 46 -5.56 -3.09 -15.00
CA GLN A 46 -6.81 -3.82 -14.90
C GLN A 46 -6.59 -5.24 -14.34
N MET A 47 -5.56 -5.94 -14.79
CA MET A 47 -5.20 -7.25 -14.24
C MET A 47 -4.82 -7.16 -12.74
N LYS A 48 -4.11 -6.12 -12.31
CA LYS A 48 -3.76 -5.95 -10.89
C LYS A 48 -4.96 -5.61 -10.02
N GLN A 49 -5.89 -4.80 -10.52
CA GLN A 49 -7.14 -4.46 -9.84
C GLN A 49 -8.02 -5.70 -9.66
N THR A 50 -8.28 -6.44 -10.74
CA THR A 50 -9.12 -7.66 -10.69
C THR A 50 -8.55 -8.74 -9.79
N ARG A 51 -7.21 -8.82 -9.63
CA ARG A 51 -6.54 -9.73 -8.68
C ARG A 51 -6.48 -9.21 -7.24
N GLY A 52 -7.05 -8.04 -6.93
CA GLY A 52 -7.04 -7.45 -5.58
C GLY A 52 -5.67 -6.95 -5.11
N ILE A 53 -4.68 -6.84 -6.01
CA ILE A 53 -3.33 -6.40 -5.65
C ILE A 53 -3.33 -4.92 -5.26
N ILE A 54 -4.11 -4.10 -5.97
CA ILE A 54 -4.24 -2.67 -5.67
C ILE A 54 -4.84 -2.47 -4.27
N ASP A 55 -5.86 -3.23 -3.89
CA ASP A 55 -6.45 -3.14 -2.55
C ASP A 55 -5.46 -3.56 -1.46
N LYS A 56 -4.69 -4.63 -1.71
CA LYS A 56 -3.64 -5.07 -0.78
C LYS A 56 -2.58 -3.99 -0.58
N LEU A 57 -2.16 -3.33 -1.66
CA LEU A 57 -1.19 -2.23 -1.60
C LEU A 57 -1.80 -1.00 -0.92
N TYR A 58 -3.05 -0.66 -1.21
CA TYR A 58 -3.78 0.44 -0.58
C TYR A 58 -3.89 0.24 0.94
N ASN A 59 -4.32 -0.95 1.36
CA ASN A 59 -4.42 -1.29 2.78
C ASN A 59 -3.07 -1.19 3.48
N LYS A 60 -2.00 -1.67 2.85
CA LYS A 60 -0.64 -1.63 3.41
C LYS A 60 -0.08 -0.21 3.50
N TRP A 61 -0.12 0.54 2.40
CA TRP A 61 0.62 1.81 2.26
C TRP A 61 -0.22 3.05 2.57
N ILE A 62 -1.52 3.03 2.31
CA ILE A 62 -2.39 4.19 2.54
C ILE A 62 -3.09 4.09 3.89
N LEU A 63 -3.65 2.92 4.21
CA LEU A 63 -4.35 2.72 5.49
C LEU A 63 -3.43 2.21 6.62
N GLY A 64 -2.20 1.81 6.32
CA GLY A 64 -1.27 1.29 7.32
C GLY A 64 -1.74 -0.01 8.00
N VAL A 65 -2.62 -0.78 7.36
CA VAL A 65 -3.10 -2.06 7.89
C VAL A 65 -1.91 -2.99 8.07
N LYS A 66 -1.67 -3.41 9.31
CA LYS A 66 -0.61 -4.36 9.64
C LYS A 66 -0.92 -5.69 8.94
N VAL A 67 -0.11 -6.01 7.95
CA VAL A 67 -0.11 -7.35 7.36
C VAL A 67 0.51 -8.27 8.40
N GLU A 68 -0.26 -9.25 8.90
CA GLU A 68 0.28 -10.27 9.79
C GLU A 68 1.51 -10.89 9.15
N GLN A 69 2.65 -10.74 9.82
CA GLN A 69 3.86 -11.45 9.43
C GLN A 69 3.53 -12.92 9.59
N LYS A 70 3.53 -13.67 8.48
CA LYS A 70 3.38 -15.13 8.56
C LYS A 70 4.46 -15.62 9.52
N LYS A 71 4.03 -16.11 10.70
CA LYS A 71 4.95 -16.76 11.63
C LYS A 71 5.70 -17.83 10.85
N GLY A 72 7.00 -17.92 11.10
CA GLY A 72 7.82 -19.00 10.54
C GLY A 72 7.15 -20.35 10.83
N ARG A 73 7.42 -21.35 9.99
CA ARG A 73 6.93 -22.71 10.24
C ARG A 73 7.39 -23.12 11.65
N TRP A 74 6.46 -23.61 12.45
CA TRP A 74 6.73 -24.03 13.83
C TRP A 74 7.80 -25.14 13.85
N SER A 75 8.68 -25.10 14.84
CA SER A 75 9.75 -26.07 15.06
C SER A 75 9.98 -26.30 16.55
N ILE A 76 10.17 -27.56 16.96
CA ILE A 76 10.45 -27.92 18.36
C ILE A 76 11.69 -27.17 18.88
N GLY A 77 12.75 -27.08 18.07
CA GLY A 77 14.01 -26.44 18.46
C GLY A 77 13.86 -24.96 18.82
N ARG A 78 13.07 -24.20 18.04
CA ARG A 78 12.83 -22.77 18.28
C ARG A 78 11.70 -22.52 19.26
N ASP A 79 10.56 -23.19 19.05
CA ASP A 79 9.30 -22.84 19.71
C ASP A 79 9.09 -23.58 21.03
N LEU A 80 9.82 -24.67 21.30
CA LEU A 80 9.80 -25.38 22.59
C LEU A 80 11.14 -25.31 23.34
N LEU A 81 12.27 -25.42 22.64
CA LEU A 81 13.59 -25.58 23.26
C LEU A 81 14.45 -24.30 23.27
N GLY A 82 14.11 -23.29 22.48
CA GLY A 82 14.79 -21.99 22.45
C GLY A 82 16.24 -22.02 21.96
N TRP A 83 16.64 -23.02 21.17
CA TRP A 83 18.04 -23.23 20.78
C TRP A 83 18.58 -22.24 19.73
N TRP A 84 17.70 -21.68 18.89
CA TRP A 84 18.03 -20.71 17.84
C TRP A 84 16.80 -19.92 17.39
#